data_AF-A0A4R7LYX0-F1
#
_entry.id   AF-A0A4R7LYX0-F1
#
_cell.length_a   1.000
_cell.length_b   1.000
_cell.length_c   1.000
_cell.angle_alpha   90.00
_cell.angle_beta   90.00
_cell.angle_gamma   90.00
#
_symmetry.space_group_name_H-M   'P 1'
#
loop_
_entity.id
_entity.type
_entity.pdbx_description
1 polymer ?
#
loop_
_entity_poly.entity_id
_entity_poly.type
_entity_poly.pdbx_seq_one_letter_code
_entity_poly.pdbx_strand_id
1 'polypeptide(L)'
;MKRIDYQVEDVEPDFEPLSEQFGTGDGGKIVLAAVGAGLGAAAPAISVPIAAGVAALDALRERVHKQQKRRQGTVLQAASERADTSPEDVVRRITEDDTYALLAAEALDAAARTRLDSKVASLGRSLGALLQDDALIDRESIWIRILSVIESPHIRVLRYFVSGKKLGNDGTYWTPGTEVSVQTVSEGIGLEDAVLPLVQDLLRCGLLMRPGGIDGGTPDSVYTPDALNEELRATQLGAELFVRLELAAEEF
;
A
#
# COMPACT_ATOMS: atom_id res chain seq x y z
N MET A 1 -7.73 -3.66 -54.19
CA MET A 1 -7.22 -2.75 -53.14
C MET A 1 -8.25 -1.64 -52.95
N LYS A 2 -9.09 -1.72 -51.91
CA LYS A 2 -10.13 -0.72 -51.59
C LYS A 2 -9.57 0.19 -50.49
N ARG A 3 -9.41 1.49 -50.77
CA ARG A 3 -9.16 2.51 -49.75
C ARG A 3 -10.46 2.72 -49.00
N ILE A 4 -10.40 2.61 -47.67
CA ILE A 4 -11.47 3.03 -46.77
C ILE A 4 -11.03 4.41 -46.28
N ASP A 5 -11.72 5.45 -46.74
CA ASP A 5 -11.57 6.81 -46.23
C ASP A 5 -12.29 6.89 -44.87
N TYR A 6 -11.53 7.23 -43.83
CA TYR A 6 -12.06 7.48 -42.49
C TYR A 6 -12.31 8.98 -42.36
N GLN A 7 -13.58 9.39 -42.31
CA GLN A 7 -13.92 10.76 -41.92
C GLN A 7 -13.88 10.84 -40.40
N VAL A 8 -13.01 11.70 -39.88
CA VAL A 8 -12.97 12.08 -38.47
C VAL A 8 -14.01 13.20 -38.31
N GLU A 9 -15.15 12.87 -37.71
CA GLU A 9 -16.07 13.90 -37.21
C GLU A 9 -15.46 14.50 -35.95
N ASP A 10 -15.27 15.83 -35.96
CA ASP A 10 -14.86 16.62 -34.80
C ASP A 10 -15.98 16.57 -33.75
N VAL A 11 -15.84 15.68 -32.77
CA VAL A 11 -16.67 15.65 -31.57
C VAL A 11 -16.00 16.55 -30.54
N GLU A 12 -16.47 17.79 -30.43
CA GLU A 12 -16.17 18.64 -29.27
C GLU A 12 -16.81 18.02 -28.03
N PRO A 13 -16.05 17.68 -26.97
CA PRO A 13 -16.64 17.20 -25.74
C PRO A 13 -17.29 18.36 -24.98
N ASP A 14 -18.62 18.36 -24.94
CA ASP A 14 -19.40 19.16 -23.99
C ASP A 14 -19.06 18.70 -22.57
N PHE A 15 -18.18 19.44 -21.90
CA PHE A 15 -17.85 19.22 -20.49
C PHE A 15 -18.91 19.89 -19.60
N GLU A 16 -19.95 19.14 -19.24
CA GLU A 16 -20.75 19.45 -18.06
C GLU A 16 -19.91 19.14 -16.79
N PRO A 17 -19.80 20.06 -15.81
CA PRO A 17 -19.10 19.78 -14.57
C PRO A 17 -19.87 18.74 -13.76
N LEU A 18 -19.22 17.60 -13.52
CA LEU A 18 -19.72 16.50 -12.69
C LEU A 18 -19.90 16.95 -11.23
N SER A 19 -21.07 17.51 -10.90
CA SER A 19 -21.47 17.79 -9.52
C SER A 19 -22.47 16.78 -8.93
N GLU A 20 -22.89 15.75 -9.66
CA GLU A 20 -23.90 14.82 -9.16
C GLU A 20 -23.63 13.35 -9.54
N GLN A 21 -22.69 12.70 -8.86
CA GLN A 21 -22.72 11.23 -8.78
C GLN A 21 -21.91 10.68 -7.59
N PHE A 22 -22.37 10.96 -6.38
CA PHE A 22 -22.03 10.14 -5.22
C PHE A 22 -23.27 9.38 -4.75
N GLY A 23 -23.44 8.18 -5.33
CA GLY A 23 -24.39 7.17 -4.89
C GLY A 23 -24.29 6.86 -3.40
N THR A 24 -25.48 6.64 -2.84
CA THR A 24 -25.84 6.26 -1.49
C THR A 24 -25.46 4.81 -1.21
N GLY A 25 -24.29 4.60 -0.62
CA GLY A 25 -24.05 3.48 0.29
C GLY A 25 -24.51 3.89 1.69
N ASP A 26 -25.49 3.18 2.22
CA ASP A 26 -26.04 3.36 3.56
C ASP A 26 -24.93 3.13 4.60
N GLY A 27 -24.70 4.13 5.47
CA GLY A 27 -23.67 4.07 6.52
C GLY A 27 -22.58 5.15 6.46
N GLY A 28 -22.96 6.41 6.70
CA GLY A 28 -22.08 7.36 7.41
C GLY A 28 -21.15 8.23 6.57
N LYS A 29 -21.70 9.12 5.73
CA LYS A 29 -20.96 10.29 5.25
C LYS A 29 -20.98 11.39 6.33
N ILE A 30 -19.86 11.60 7.01
CA ILE A 30 -19.60 12.83 7.77
C ILE A 30 -19.32 13.91 6.72
N VAL A 31 -20.29 14.80 6.49
CA VAL A 31 -20.09 16.03 5.71
C VAL A 31 -19.33 17.01 6.59
N LEU A 32 -18.04 17.21 6.33
CA LEU A 32 -17.25 18.25 6.97
C LEU A 32 -17.64 19.59 6.32
N ALA A 33 -18.68 20.25 6.83
CA ALA A 33 -19.06 21.58 6.40
C ALA A 33 -17.99 22.58 6.84
N ALA A 34 -17.21 23.10 5.89
CA ALA A 34 -16.36 24.25 6.12
C ALA A 34 -17.27 25.46 6.43
N VAL A 35 -17.16 25.98 7.65
CA VAL A 35 -17.86 27.19 8.09
C VAL A 35 -17.21 28.40 7.42
N GLY A 36 -17.61 28.65 6.17
CA GLY A 36 -17.39 29.92 5.49
C GLY A 36 -18.62 30.80 5.70
N ALA A 37 -18.47 31.88 6.46
CA ALA A 37 -19.52 32.88 6.62
C ALA A 37 -19.76 33.59 5.27
N GLY A 38 -20.78 33.16 4.54
CA GLY A 38 -21.17 33.71 3.24
C GLY A 38 -22.65 33.51 2.98
N LEU A 39 -23.39 34.62 3.01
CA LEU A 39 -24.84 34.75 2.82
C LEU A 39 -25.31 34.23 1.45
N GLY A 40 -26.40 33.46 1.39
CA GLY A 40 -27.18 33.31 0.16
C GLY A 40 -28.05 32.04 0.02
N ALA A 41 -29.33 32.16 0.36
CA ALA A 41 -30.50 31.41 -0.14
C ALA A 41 -30.63 29.88 0.12
N ALA A 42 -31.57 29.58 1.04
CA ALA A 42 -32.53 28.47 0.98
C ALA A 42 -32.02 27.02 0.88
N ALA A 43 -31.28 26.57 1.90
CA ALA A 43 -31.26 25.15 2.29
C ALA A 43 -31.50 25.05 3.82
N PRO A 44 -32.19 24.02 4.34
CA PRO A 44 -32.32 23.82 5.78
C PRO A 44 -30.92 23.61 6.37
N ALA A 45 -30.44 24.64 7.07
CA ALA A 45 -29.16 24.62 7.75
C ALA A 45 -29.21 23.57 8.86
N ILE A 46 -28.60 22.40 8.63
CA ILE A 46 -28.26 21.47 9.70
C ILE A 46 -27.11 22.13 10.47
N SER A 47 -27.46 23.01 11.41
CA SER A 47 -26.50 23.66 12.30
C SER A 47 -25.98 22.61 13.29
N VAL A 48 -24.99 21.83 12.89
CA VAL A 48 -24.19 21.09 13.87
C VAL A 48 -23.45 22.14 14.69
N PRO A 49 -23.69 22.24 16.01
CA PRO A 49 -23.00 23.22 16.83
C PRO A 49 -21.49 22.94 16.74
N ILE A 50 -20.70 23.96 16.39
CA ILE A 50 -19.24 23.86 16.18
C ILE A 50 -18.55 23.18 17.37
N ALA A 51 -19.05 23.38 18.60
CA ALA A 51 -18.57 22.72 19.81
C ALA A 51 -18.69 21.18 19.77
N ALA A 52 -19.76 20.64 19.18
CA ALA A 52 -19.91 19.19 18.98
C ALA A 52 -18.93 18.64 17.91
N GLY A 53 -18.59 19.47 16.91
CA GLY A 53 -17.58 19.14 15.91
C GLY A 53 -16.17 19.02 16.50
N VAL A 54 -15.77 19.95 17.38
CA VAL A 54 -14.46 19.92 18.05
C VAL A 54 -14.33 18.68 18.96
N ALA A 55 -15.35 18.38 19.77
CA ALA A 55 -15.31 17.20 20.65
C ALA A 55 -15.22 15.88 19.86
N ALA A 56 -15.88 15.78 18.69
CA ALA A 56 -15.78 14.61 17.83
C ALA A 56 -14.38 14.45 17.22
N LEU A 57 -13.73 15.56 16.84
CA LEU A 57 -12.36 15.56 16.34
C LEU A 57 -11.35 15.13 17.42
N ASP A 58 -11.51 15.61 18.66
CA ASP A 58 -10.65 15.21 19.78
C ASP A 58 -10.80 13.71 20.10
N ALA A 59 -12.03 13.19 20.11
CA ALA A 59 -12.29 11.77 20.31
C ALA A 59 -11.68 10.92 19.17
N LEU A 60 -11.75 11.38 17.92
CA LEU A 60 -11.12 10.73 16.78
C LEU A 60 -9.59 10.74 16.92
N ARG A 61 -9.00 11.87 17.32
CA ARG A 61 -7.56 12.02 17.53
C ARG A 61 -7.05 11.04 18.59
N GLU A 62 -7.73 10.95 19.72
CA GLU A 62 -7.39 10.02 20.80
C GLU A 62 -7.45 8.56 20.31
N ARG A 63 -8.49 8.21 19.54
CA ARG A 63 -8.61 6.87 18.96
C ARG A 63 -7.48 6.55 18.00
N VAL A 64 -7.12 7.49 17.12
CA VAL A 64 -6.00 7.34 16.18
C VAL A 64 -4.69 7.20 16.95
N HIS A 65 -4.44 8.04 17.95
CA HIS A 65 -3.22 7.99 18.75
C HIS A 65 -3.08 6.68 19.52
N LYS A 66 -4.17 6.21 20.15
CA LYS A 66 -4.21 4.91 20.82
C LYS A 66 -3.92 3.75 19.86
N GLN A 67 -4.48 3.81 18.64
CA GLN A 67 -4.22 2.80 17.62
C GLN A 67 -2.77 2.82 17.17
N GLN A 68 -2.20 4.00 16.91
CA GLN A 68 -0.78 4.15 16.53
C GLN A 68 0.15 3.60 17.62
N LYS A 69 -0.09 3.95 18.89
CA LYS A 69 0.70 3.43 20.03
C LYS A 69 0.63 1.92 20.14
N ARG A 70 -0.56 1.32 19.93
CA ARG A 70 -0.71 -0.14 19.90
C ARG A 70 0.14 -0.76 18.79
N ARG A 71 0.06 -0.22 17.57
CA ARG A 71 0.82 -0.73 16.42
C ARG A 71 2.33 -0.61 16.63
N GLN A 72 2.81 0.51 17.16
CA GLN A 72 4.22 0.69 17.53
C GLN A 72 4.67 -0.33 18.59
N GLY A 73 3.82 -0.60 19.58
CA GLY A 73 4.05 -1.67 20.55
C GLY A 73 4.18 -3.04 19.89
N THR A 74 3.32 -3.35 18.93
CA THR A 74 3.41 -4.60 18.14
C THR A 74 4.69 -4.69 17.31
N VAL A 75 5.16 -3.59 16.71
CA VAL A 75 6.46 -3.55 16.02
C VAL A 75 7.60 -3.89 16.98
N LEU A 76 7.65 -3.24 18.14
CA LEU A 76 8.70 -3.49 19.13
C LEU A 76 8.66 -4.92 19.69
N GLN A 77 7.46 -5.46 19.93
CA GLN A 77 7.28 -6.83 20.37
C GLN A 77 7.82 -7.83 19.33
N ALA A 78 7.41 -7.70 18.07
CA ALA A 78 7.87 -8.58 16.99
C ALA A 78 9.38 -8.42 16.72
N ALA A 79 9.94 -7.21 16.90
CA ALA A 79 11.37 -6.98 16.82
C ALA A 79 12.14 -7.69 17.95
N SER A 80 11.64 -7.58 19.18
CA SER A 80 12.18 -8.24 20.38
C SER A 80 12.18 -9.77 20.23
N GLU A 81 11.06 -10.35 19.80
CA GLU A 81 10.93 -11.78 19.53
C GLU A 81 11.89 -12.22 18.42
N ARG A 82 11.94 -11.48 17.31
CA ARG A 82 12.83 -11.83 16.20
C ARG A 82 14.30 -11.72 16.56
N ALA A 83 14.67 -10.74 17.39
CA ALA A 83 16.04 -10.48 17.84
C ALA A 83 16.47 -11.37 19.01
N ASP A 84 15.55 -12.11 19.65
CA ASP A 84 15.77 -12.87 20.88
C ASP A 84 16.35 -11.99 22.01
N THR A 85 15.76 -10.81 22.21
CA THR A 85 16.21 -9.84 23.22
C THR A 85 15.04 -9.08 23.82
N SER A 86 15.26 -8.32 24.90
CA SER A 86 14.20 -7.54 25.55
C SER A 86 13.75 -6.34 24.70
N PRO A 87 12.49 -5.88 24.79
CA PRO A 87 12.06 -4.64 24.13
C PRO A 87 12.90 -3.43 24.52
N GLU A 88 13.37 -3.37 25.77
CA GLU A 88 14.26 -2.30 26.26
C GLU A 88 15.62 -2.33 25.56
N ASP A 89 16.19 -3.51 25.35
CA ASP A 89 17.45 -3.68 24.59
C ASP A 89 17.27 -3.35 23.11
N VAL A 90 16.13 -3.70 22.50
CA VAL A 90 15.80 -3.27 21.14
C VAL A 90 15.83 -1.74 21.04
N VAL A 91 15.12 -1.05 21.94
CA VAL A 91 15.09 0.43 21.95
C VAL A 91 16.48 1.00 22.16
N ARG A 92 17.22 0.48 23.16
CA ARG A 92 18.58 0.93 23.46
C ARG A 92 19.49 0.83 22.23
N ARG A 93 19.51 -0.32 21.56
CA ARG A 93 20.33 -0.54 20.36
C ARG A 93 19.93 0.35 19.19
N ILE A 94 18.62 0.55 18.98
CA ILE A 94 18.11 1.48 17.96
C ILE A 94 18.57 2.91 18.24
N THR A 95 18.63 3.32 19.52
CA THR A 95 19.03 4.70 19.89
C THR A 95 20.54 4.92 19.95
N GLU A 96 21.34 3.85 20.02
CA GLU A 96 22.81 3.92 20.04
C GLU A 96 23.43 4.01 18.64
N ASP A 97 22.66 3.72 17.57
CA ASP A 97 23.11 3.72 16.18
C ASP A 97 22.15 4.53 15.27
N ASP A 98 22.67 5.55 14.59
CA ASP A 98 21.88 6.45 13.74
C ASP A 98 21.22 5.73 12.55
N THR A 99 21.85 4.68 12.02
CA THR A 99 21.31 3.88 10.91
C THR A 99 20.09 3.10 11.37
N TYR A 100 20.18 2.46 12.54
CA TYR A 100 19.06 1.76 13.14
C TYR A 100 17.93 2.71 13.54
N ALA A 101 18.26 3.88 14.06
CA ALA A 101 17.28 4.92 14.37
C ALA A 101 16.47 5.34 13.14
N LEU A 102 17.13 5.56 11.99
CA LEU A 102 16.46 5.96 10.75
C LEU A 102 15.52 4.86 10.22
N LEU A 103 15.99 3.62 10.16
CA LEU A 103 15.18 2.49 9.69
C LEU A 103 14.00 2.20 10.64
N ALA A 104 14.22 2.32 11.96
CA ALA A 104 13.16 2.21 12.95
C ALA A 104 12.11 3.33 12.79
N ALA A 105 12.53 4.56 12.53
CA ALA A 105 11.61 5.66 12.28
C ALA A 105 10.72 5.40 11.05
N GLU A 106 11.30 4.94 9.93
CA GLU A 106 10.52 4.58 8.74
C GLU A 106 9.55 3.42 9.00
N ALA A 107 10.00 2.37 9.68
CA ALA A 107 9.17 1.22 10.02
C ALA A 107 8.03 1.59 10.98
N LEU A 108 8.28 2.40 12.01
CA LEU A 108 7.27 2.84 12.98
C LEU A 108 6.24 3.78 12.34
N ASP A 109 6.65 4.66 11.43
CA ASP A 109 5.74 5.52 10.67
C ASP A 109 4.86 4.70 9.71
N ALA A 110 5.46 3.77 8.96
CA ALA A 110 4.73 2.85 8.09
C ALA A 110 3.72 2.01 8.88
N ALA A 111 4.12 1.48 10.03
CA ALA A 111 3.26 0.71 10.92
C ALA A 111 2.12 1.58 11.48
N ALA A 112 2.38 2.83 11.85
CA ALA A 112 1.37 3.74 12.41
C ALA A 112 0.23 4.06 11.42
N ARG A 113 0.51 4.04 10.10
CA ARG A 113 -0.44 4.43 9.04
C ARG A 113 -1.17 3.26 8.37
N THR A 114 -0.61 2.05 8.40
CA THR A 114 -1.21 0.90 7.72
C THR A 114 -2.46 0.35 8.44
N ARG A 115 -3.29 -0.38 7.69
CA ARG A 115 -4.40 -1.19 8.23
C ARG A 115 -4.08 -2.69 8.31
N LEU A 116 -2.90 -3.10 7.85
CA LEU A 116 -2.50 -4.50 7.75
C LEU A 116 -1.68 -4.92 8.98
N ASP A 117 -2.25 -5.76 9.83
CA ASP A 117 -1.55 -6.19 11.04
C ASP A 117 -0.34 -7.10 10.73
N SER A 118 -0.44 -7.92 9.68
CA SER A 118 0.71 -8.68 9.15
C SER A 118 1.86 -7.77 8.72
N LYS A 119 1.58 -6.61 8.11
CA LYS A 119 2.63 -5.63 7.75
C LYS A 119 3.29 -5.05 9.00
N VAL A 120 2.52 -4.75 10.06
CA VAL A 120 3.08 -4.26 11.34
C VAL A 120 4.05 -5.28 11.92
N ALA A 121 3.65 -6.55 11.95
CA ALA A 121 4.49 -7.64 12.43
C ALA A 121 5.72 -7.88 11.53
N SER A 122 5.58 -7.87 10.20
CA SER A 122 6.72 -7.98 9.27
C SER A 122 7.71 -6.83 9.42
N LEU A 123 7.26 -5.60 9.66
CA LEU A 123 8.12 -4.44 9.94
C LEU A 123 8.92 -4.65 11.23
N GLY A 124 8.28 -5.13 12.30
CA GLY A 124 8.95 -5.49 13.54
C GLY A 124 10.00 -6.59 13.35
N ARG A 125 9.66 -7.67 12.64
CA ARG A 125 10.62 -8.75 12.31
C ARG A 125 11.80 -8.23 11.49
N SER A 126 11.57 -7.32 10.54
CA SER A 126 12.66 -6.73 9.75
C SER A 126 13.60 -5.94 10.68
N LEU A 127 13.07 -5.13 11.60
CA LEU A 127 13.88 -4.43 12.61
C LEU A 127 14.64 -5.39 13.54
N GLY A 128 13.99 -6.45 14.03
CA GLY A 128 14.66 -7.43 14.88
C GLY A 128 15.80 -8.17 14.16
N ALA A 129 15.63 -8.45 12.87
CA ALA A 129 16.66 -9.07 12.04
C ALA A 129 17.88 -8.15 11.83
N LEU A 130 17.69 -6.83 11.67
CA LEU A 130 18.79 -5.85 11.64
C LEU A 130 19.66 -5.93 12.89
N LEU A 131 19.03 -6.13 14.06
CA LEU A 131 19.75 -6.20 15.33
C LEU A 131 20.49 -7.54 15.54
N GLN A 132 20.18 -8.60 14.78
CA GLN A 132 20.91 -9.87 14.94
C GLN A 132 22.18 -9.94 14.12
N ASP A 133 22.17 -9.37 12.93
CA ASP A 133 23.24 -9.55 11.95
C ASP A 133 23.36 -8.31 11.05
N ASP A 134 24.48 -7.59 11.18
CA ASP A 134 24.78 -6.40 10.39
C ASP A 134 24.82 -6.72 8.88
N ALA A 135 25.12 -7.96 8.48
CA ALA A 135 25.10 -8.37 7.07
C ALA A 135 23.67 -8.38 6.47
N LEU A 136 22.63 -8.35 7.31
CA LEU A 136 21.24 -8.27 6.88
C LEU A 136 20.74 -6.83 6.70
N ILE A 137 21.53 -5.81 7.04
CA ILE A 137 21.11 -4.39 6.99
C ILE A 137 20.61 -3.99 5.60
N ASP A 138 21.38 -4.30 4.57
CA ASP A 138 21.01 -3.94 3.20
C ASP A 138 19.71 -4.65 2.77
N ARG A 139 19.55 -5.92 3.15
CA ARG A 139 18.36 -6.69 2.79
C ARG A 139 17.12 -6.20 3.51
N GLU A 140 17.20 -6.02 4.83
CA GLU A 140 16.03 -5.64 5.64
C GLU A 140 15.68 -4.17 5.48
N SER A 141 16.63 -3.29 5.14
CA SER A 141 16.32 -1.90 4.75
C SER A 141 15.48 -1.84 3.47
N ILE A 142 15.78 -2.69 2.47
CA ILE A 142 14.94 -2.85 1.26
C ILE A 142 13.53 -3.29 1.64
N TRP A 143 13.39 -4.26 2.56
CA TRP A 143 12.07 -4.72 3.00
C TRP A 143 11.28 -3.67 3.76
N ILE A 144 11.92 -2.91 4.66
CA ILE A 144 11.29 -1.78 5.34
C ILE A 144 10.78 -0.77 4.32
N ARG A 145 11.57 -0.46 3.29
CA ARG A 145 11.19 0.47 2.22
C ARG A 145 10.05 -0.04 1.35
N ILE A 146 10.03 -1.33 1.02
CA ILE A 146 8.91 -1.95 0.29
C ILE A 146 7.66 -1.90 1.16
N LEU A 147 7.76 -2.38 2.39
CA LEU A 147 6.65 -2.39 3.32
C LEU A 147 6.14 -0.98 3.62
N SER A 148 6.97 0.07 3.59
CA SER A 148 6.51 1.44 3.81
C SER A 148 5.56 1.97 2.72
N VAL A 149 5.64 1.40 1.51
CA VAL A 149 4.77 1.74 0.35
C VAL A 149 3.56 0.82 0.25
N ILE A 150 3.75 -0.49 0.44
CA ILE A 150 2.71 -1.49 0.14
C ILE A 150 1.54 -1.41 1.13
N GLU A 151 0.32 -1.51 0.60
CA GLU A 151 -0.94 -1.47 1.34
C GLU A 151 -1.92 -2.50 0.78
N SER A 152 -3.08 -2.67 1.42
CA SER A 152 -4.08 -3.69 1.04
C SER A 152 -4.42 -3.71 -0.47
N PRO A 153 -4.63 -2.56 -1.16
CA PRO A 153 -4.88 -2.56 -2.60
C PRO A 153 -3.72 -3.13 -3.42
N HIS A 154 -2.47 -2.82 -3.05
CA HIS A 154 -1.27 -3.35 -3.69
C HIS A 154 -1.19 -4.88 -3.56
N ILE A 155 -1.51 -5.43 -2.38
CA ILE A 155 -1.51 -6.88 -2.16
C ILE A 155 -2.58 -7.56 -3.04
N ARG A 156 -3.76 -6.94 -3.19
CA ARG A 156 -4.81 -7.47 -4.07
C ARG A 156 -4.37 -7.49 -5.53
N VAL A 157 -3.73 -6.42 -6.00
CA VAL A 157 -3.14 -6.34 -7.36
C VAL A 157 -2.06 -7.41 -7.54
N LEU A 158 -1.08 -7.47 -6.63
CA LEU A 158 0.04 -8.41 -6.72
C LEU A 158 -0.41 -9.88 -6.71
N ARG A 159 -1.54 -10.20 -6.06
CA ARG A 159 -2.11 -11.55 -6.01
C ARG A 159 -2.42 -12.14 -7.39
N TYR A 160 -2.72 -11.30 -8.38
CA TYR A 160 -2.95 -11.76 -9.76
C TYR A 160 -1.69 -12.31 -10.44
N PHE A 161 -0.52 -11.89 -9.96
CA PHE A 161 0.77 -12.20 -10.58
C PHE A 161 1.56 -13.28 -9.85
N VAL A 162 1.04 -13.81 -8.74
CA VAL A 162 1.67 -14.87 -7.96
C VAL A 162 0.81 -16.13 -7.94
N SER A 163 1.47 -17.27 -7.78
CA SER A 163 0.83 -18.57 -7.64
C SER A 163 1.19 -19.16 -6.27
N GLY A 164 0.18 -19.38 -5.44
CA GLY A 164 0.30 -20.06 -4.16
C GLY A 164 -0.02 -21.54 -4.31
N LYS A 165 0.90 -22.43 -3.92
CA LYS A 165 0.66 -23.87 -3.81
C LYS A 165 0.65 -24.29 -2.35
N LYS A 166 -0.45 -24.88 -1.88
CA LYS A 166 -0.51 -25.45 -0.54
C LYS A 166 0.43 -26.65 -0.44
N LEU A 167 1.30 -26.63 0.57
CA LEU A 167 2.07 -27.79 0.99
C LEU A 167 1.22 -28.60 1.97
N GLY A 168 1.39 -29.92 2.00
CA GLY A 168 0.58 -30.82 2.83
C GLY A 168 0.61 -30.57 4.35
N ASN A 169 1.48 -29.67 4.81
CA ASN A 169 1.69 -29.32 6.21
C ASN A 169 1.41 -27.82 6.46
N ASP A 170 0.24 -27.34 6.04
CA ASP A 170 -0.35 -26.01 6.29
C ASP A 170 0.35 -24.76 5.72
N GLY A 171 1.59 -24.86 5.21
CA GLY A 171 2.27 -23.74 4.55
C GLY A 171 1.84 -23.51 3.09
N THR A 172 1.83 -22.24 2.64
CA THR A 172 1.68 -21.90 1.21
C THR A 172 3.04 -21.53 0.61
N TYR A 173 3.42 -22.22 -0.46
CA TYR A 173 4.58 -21.85 -1.25
C TYR A 173 4.17 -20.88 -2.35
N TRP A 174 4.66 -19.63 -2.25
CA TRP A 174 4.40 -18.59 -3.24
C TRP A 174 5.49 -18.57 -4.30
N THR A 175 5.05 -18.52 -5.56
CA THR A 175 5.92 -18.43 -6.73
C THR A 175 5.45 -17.32 -7.66
N PRO A 176 6.35 -16.72 -8.46
CA PRO A 176 5.95 -15.94 -9.61
C PRO A 176 4.98 -16.73 -10.49
N GLY A 177 3.82 -16.14 -10.78
CA GLY A 177 2.83 -16.70 -11.69
C GLY A 177 3.22 -16.52 -13.16
N THR A 178 2.24 -16.77 -14.03
CA THR A 178 2.32 -16.45 -15.46
C THR A 178 2.16 -14.94 -15.67
N GLU A 179 2.44 -14.51 -16.89
CA GLU A 179 2.23 -13.14 -17.33
C GLU A 179 0.73 -12.82 -17.35
N VAL A 180 0.36 -11.63 -16.90
CA VAL A 180 -1.03 -11.15 -16.83
C VAL A 180 -1.07 -9.70 -17.29
N SER A 181 -2.09 -9.33 -18.07
CA SER A 181 -2.25 -7.95 -18.51
C SER A 181 -2.81 -7.06 -17.38
N VAL A 182 -2.41 -5.78 -17.37
CA VAL A 182 -2.95 -4.80 -16.41
C VAL A 182 -4.47 -4.67 -16.53
N GLN A 183 -5.03 -4.80 -17.75
CA GLN A 183 -6.46 -4.80 -18.02
C GLN A 183 -7.16 -5.94 -17.27
N THR A 184 -6.65 -7.17 -17.34
CA THR A 184 -7.23 -8.30 -16.62
C THR A 184 -7.25 -8.05 -15.10
N VAL A 185 -6.21 -7.42 -14.57
CA VAL A 185 -6.17 -7.05 -13.14
C VAL A 185 -7.16 -5.94 -12.81
N SER A 186 -7.27 -4.92 -13.67
CA SER A 186 -8.24 -3.83 -13.52
C SER A 186 -9.68 -4.36 -13.47
N GLU A 187 -10.05 -5.19 -14.44
CA GLU A 187 -11.37 -5.83 -14.53
C GLU A 187 -11.65 -6.74 -13.33
N GLY A 188 -10.65 -7.51 -12.91
CA GLY A 188 -10.78 -8.44 -11.78
C GLY A 188 -10.94 -7.76 -10.42
N ILE A 189 -10.35 -6.58 -10.20
CA ILE A 189 -10.45 -5.84 -8.93
C ILE A 189 -11.55 -4.76 -8.98
N GLY A 190 -11.98 -4.36 -10.17
CA GLY A 190 -12.97 -3.30 -10.38
C GLY A 190 -12.43 -1.91 -10.02
N LEU A 191 -11.15 -1.64 -10.36
CA LEU A 191 -10.50 -0.35 -10.07
C LEU A 191 -10.30 0.54 -11.30
N GLU A 192 -10.68 0.09 -12.49
CA GLU A 192 -10.52 0.84 -13.75
C GLU A 192 -9.08 1.42 -13.84
N ASP A 193 -8.94 2.71 -14.15
CA ASP A 193 -7.66 3.39 -14.27
C ASP A 193 -6.92 3.56 -12.93
N ALA A 194 -7.61 3.44 -11.79
CA ALA A 194 -6.98 3.52 -10.47
C ALA A 194 -6.05 2.32 -10.16
N VAL A 195 -6.05 1.29 -11.01
CA VAL A 195 -5.07 0.19 -10.92
C VAL A 195 -3.66 0.64 -11.32
N LEU A 196 -3.54 1.62 -12.22
CA LEU A 196 -2.25 2.01 -12.80
C LEU A 196 -1.27 2.55 -11.75
N PRO A 197 -1.63 3.48 -10.84
CA PRO A 197 -0.74 3.90 -9.77
C PRO A 197 -0.30 2.75 -8.85
N LEU A 198 -1.17 1.78 -8.58
CA LEU A 198 -0.83 0.61 -7.75
C LEU A 198 0.20 -0.28 -8.45
N VAL A 199 0.03 -0.51 -9.76
CA VAL A 199 0.98 -1.26 -10.57
C VAL A 199 2.32 -0.53 -10.66
N GLN A 200 2.30 0.79 -10.81
CA GLN A 200 3.51 1.62 -10.82
C GLN A 200 4.28 1.52 -9.51
N ASP A 201 3.60 1.59 -8.36
CA ASP A 201 4.25 1.40 -7.06
C ASP A 201 4.84 -0.01 -6.90
N LEU A 202 4.13 -1.05 -7.38
CA LEU A 202 4.64 -2.43 -7.36
C LEU A 202 5.87 -2.62 -8.27
N LEU A 203 5.90 -1.98 -9.44
CA LEU A 203 7.07 -1.97 -10.34
C LEU A 203 8.24 -1.21 -9.72
N ARG A 204 7.97 -0.03 -9.13
CA ARG A 204 8.98 0.79 -8.44
C ARG A 204 9.59 0.07 -7.24
N CYS A 205 8.81 -0.74 -6.55
CA CYS A 205 9.30 -1.62 -5.48
C CYS A 205 10.00 -2.90 -5.98
N GLY A 206 10.06 -3.14 -7.29
CA GLY A 206 10.65 -4.34 -7.87
C GLY A 206 9.86 -5.62 -7.62
N LEU A 207 8.57 -5.52 -7.27
CA LEU A 207 7.70 -6.65 -6.99
C LEU A 207 7.05 -7.21 -8.26
N LEU A 208 6.92 -6.37 -9.29
CA LEU A 208 6.53 -6.74 -10.64
C LEU A 208 7.68 -6.47 -11.61
N MET A 209 7.64 -7.14 -12.76
CA MET A 209 8.53 -6.90 -13.89
C MET A 209 7.82 -7.16 -15.21
N ARG A 210 8.31 -6.55 -16.29
CA ARG A 210 7.87 -6.88 -17.64
C ARG A 210 8.62 -8.12 -18.16
N PRO A 211 7.93 -9.13 -18.70
CA PRO A 211 8.56 -10.25 -19.35
C PRO A 211 9.34 -9.80 -20.60
N GLY A 212 10.52 -10.39 -20.84
CA GLY A 212 11.34 -10.08 -22.02
C GLY A 212 12.21 -8.82 -21.95
N GLY A 213 12.16 -8.04 -20.86
CA GLY A 213 12.97 -6.82 -20.68
C GLY A 213 14.46 -7.03 -20.33
N ILE A 214 15.11 -8.07 -20.86
CA ILE A 214 16.57 -8.28 -20.68
C ILE A 214 17.37 -7.47 -21.71
N ASP A 215 16.74 -7.03 -22.80
CA ASP A 215 17.38 -6.24 -23.84
C ASP A 215 17.44 -4.77 -23.45
N GLY A 216 18.32 -4.45 -22.49
CA GLY A 216 18.88 -3.13 -22.20
C GLY A 216 18.10 -1.96 -22.78
N GLY A 217 16.85 -1.79 -22.32
CA GLY A 217 15.96 -0.74 -22.80
C GLY A 217 16.72 0.57 -22.76
N THR A 218 16.63 1.34 -23.84
CA THR A 218 17.39 2.60 -23.98
C THR A 218 17.28 3.39 -22.68
N PRO A 219 18.40 3.79 -22.05
CA PRO A 219 18.43 4.34 -20.68
C PRO A 219 17.63 5.64 -20.46
N ASP A 220 16.98 6.17 -21.51
CA ASP A 220 16.22 7.41 -21.50
C ASP A 220 14.70 7.25 -21.29
N SER A 221 14.13 6.03 -21.26
CA SER A 221 12.71 5.90 -20.93
C SER A 221 12.52 5.77 -19.42
N VAL A 222 12.18 6.89 -18.76
CA VAL A 222 11.54 6.85 -17.44
C VAL A 222 10.25 6.05 -17.60
N TYR A 223 10.30 4.78 -17.22
CA TYR A 223 9.23 3.83 -17.54
C TYR A 223 8.09 3.94 -16.54
N THR A 224 6.96 4.46 -17.01
CA THR A 224 5.64 4.32 -16.39
C THR A 224 4.83 3.42 -17.30
N PRO A 225 4.28 2.26 -16.84
CA PRO A 225 3.21 1.60 -17.57
C PRO A 225 2.12 2.63 -17.84
N ASP A 226 1.94 2.96 -19.10
CA ASP A 226 1.01 3.98 -19.59
C ASP A 226 -0.22 3.35 -20.24
N ALA A 227 -0.24 2.02 -20.37
CA ALA A 227 -1.31 1.29 -21.04
C ALA A 227 -1.76 0.03 -20.28
N LEU A 228 -3.09 -0.20 -20.30
CA LEU A 228 -3.72 -1.36 -19.67
C LEU A 228 -3.39 -2.69 -20.38
N ASN A 229 -2.95 -2.65 -21.64
CA ASN A 229 -2.62 -3.84 -22.42
C ASN A 229 -1.21 -4.40 -22.08
N GLU A 230 -0.44 -3.76 -21.20
CA GLU A 230 0.87 -4.26 -20.81
C GLU A 230 0.77 -5.57 -20.02
N GLU A 231 1.55 -6.57 -20.44
CA GLU A 231 1.70 -7.83 -19.72
C GLU A 231 2.83 -7.71 -18.69
N LEU A 232 2.56 -8.12 -17.46
CA LEU A 232 3.49 -8.08 -16.33
C LEU A 232 3.54 -9.42 -15.62
N ARG A 233 4.60 -9.64 -14.85
CA ARG A 233 4.83 -10.84 -14.03
C ARG A 233 5.38 -10.44 -12.67
N ALA A 234 5.06 -11.20 -11.61
CA ALA A 234 5.71 -11.00 -10.32
C ALA A 234 7.18 -11.39 -10.35
N THR A 235 8.01 -10.65 -9.63
CA THR A 235 9.39 -11.06 -9.38
C THR A 235 9.43 -12.10 -8.25
N GLN A 236 10.61 -12.70 -8.02
CA GLN A 236 10.82 -13.54 -6.84
C GLN A 236 10.59 -12.75 -5.53
N LEU A 237 10.96 -11.46 -5.53
CA LEU A 237 10.71 -10.55 -4.42
C LEU A 237 9.20 -10.33 -4.20
N GLY A 238 8.44 -10.19 -5.29
CA GLY A 238 6.98 -10.14 -5.25
C GLY A 238 6.35 -11.37 -4.59
N ALA A 239 6.86 -12.58 -4.90
CA ALA A 239 6.41 -13.81 -4.25
C ALA A 239 6.85 -13.91 -2.78
N GLU A 240 8.09 -13.51 -2.45
CA GLU A 240 8.62 -13.52 -1.08
C GLU A 240 7.82 -12.59 -0.15
N LEU A 241 7.28 -11.48 -0.67
CA LEU A 241 6.42 -10.59 0.11
C LEU A 241 5.21 -11.34 0.70
N PHE A 242 4.57 -12.24 -0.05
CA PHE A 242 3.46 -13.03 0.48
C PHE A 242 3.89 -13.97 1.59
N VAL A 243 5.04 -14.64 1.43
CA VAL A 243 5.60 -15.49 2.49
C VAL A 243 5.84 -14.66 3.76
N ARG A 244 6.43 -13.47 3.63
CA ARG A 244 6.69 -12.57 4.78
C ARG A 244 5.41 -12.13 5.48
N LEU A 245 4.36 -11.80 4.72
CA LEU A 245 3.10 -11.36 5.27
C LEU A 245 2.29 -12.51 5.89
N GLU A 246 2.36 -13.71 5.34
CA GLU A 246 1.71 -14.90 5.91
C GLU A 246 2.37 -15.36 7.20
N LEU A 247 3.70 -15.49 7.21
CA LEU A 247 4.45 -15.83 8.43
C LEU A 247 4.19 -14.84 9.56
N ALA A 248 4.00 -13.57 9.22
CA ALA A 248 3.70 -12.53 10.20
C ALA A 248 2.22 -12.53 10.65
N ALA A 249 1.32 -13.21 9.94
CA ALA A 249 -0.09 -13.34 10.30
C ALA A 249 -0.36 -14.56 11.21
N GLU A 250 0.46 -15.60 11.15
CA GLU A 250 0.28 -16.84 11.92
C GLU A 250 0.63 -16.69 13.42
N GLU A 251 1.32 -15.63 13.80
CA GLU A 251 1.80 -15.37 15.16
C GLU A 251 0.83 -14.52 16.02
N PHE A 252 -0.33 -14.12 15.47
CA PHE A 252 -1.35 -13.28 16.14
C PHE A 252 -2.77 -13.86 16.03
#